data_AF-A0A7E5WMK9-F1
#
_entry.id   AF-A0A7E5WMK9-F1
#
_cell.length_a   1.000
_cell.length_b   1.000
_cell.length_c   1.000
_cell.angle_alpha   90.00
_cell.angle_beta   90.00
_cell.angle_gamma   90.00
#
_symmetry.space_group_name_H-M   'P 1'
#
loop_
_entity.id
_entity.type
_entity.pdbx_description
1 polymer ?
#
loop_
_entity_poly.entity_id
_entity_poly.type
_entity_poly.pdbx_seq_one_letter_code
_entity_poly.pdbx_strand_id
1 'polypeptide(L)'
;MTTLIMSGLLTNIHESEGILKGSGKTYLVSGNYEYYHYLCDGFDDRGWGCGYRTLQTICSWMTNNHGCETKVPSITEIQEILVQLEDKPKTFLKSRQWIGSFEVCLVIDKLYDIPCKIVHVNHGDELQTIVDVLVNHFDKFGSPVMMGGDIDASSKGIMGIHVGPRDVSLLVVDPHYVGKEKTKEFLFDKGWVKWQRLTDFLSSSFYNLCLPQVKARSKAS
;
A
#
# COMPACT_ATOMS: atom_id res chain seq x y z
N MET A 1 31.39 -3.87 -18.15
CA MET A 1 30.38 -2.85 -17.77
C MET A 1 29.03 -3.42 -18.14
N THR A 2 28.37 -4.07 -17.18
CA THR A 2 27.06 -4.67 -17.40
C THR A 2 26.03 -3.62 -17.03
N THR A 3 25.41 -3.01 -18.04
CA THR A 3 24.26 -2.13 -17.87
C THR A 3 23.16 -2.98 -17.23
N LEU A 4 22.98 -2.85 -15.92
CA LEU A 4 21.86 -3.46 -15.21
C LEU A 4 20.58 -2.86 -15.82
N ILE A 5 19.78 -3.72 -16.42
CA ILE A 5 18.46 -3.40 -16.94
C ILE A 5 17.67 -2.82 -15.77
N MET A 6 17.38 -1.51 -15.79
CA MET A 6 16.30 -0.93 -14.99
C MET A 6 15.01 -1.54 -15.49
N SER A 7 14.65 -2.72 -14.98
CA SER A 7 13.38 -3.33 -15.29
C SER A 7 12.33 -2.51 -14.55
N GLY A 8 11.65 -1.59 -15.25
CA GLY A 8 10.64 -0.72 -14.65
C GLY A 8 9.62 -1.52 -13.85
N LEU A 9 9.21 -0.98 -12.70
CA LEU A 9 8.10 -1.53 -11.93
C LEU A 9 6.81 -1.30 -12.71
N LEU A 10 5.81 -2.14 -12.48
CA LEU A 10 4.52 -1.95 -13.13
C LEU A 10 3.78 -0.78 -12.50
N THR A 11 3.19 0.05 -13.35
CA THR A 11 2.35 1.17 -12.91
C THR A 11 0.89 0.76 -12.88
N ASN A 12 0.16 1.26 -11.88
CA ASN A 12 -1.30 1.11 -11.76
C ASN A 12 -1.79 -0.33 -12.02
N ILE A 13 -1.21 -1.30 -11.32
CA ILE A 13 -1.58 -2.72 -11.45
C ILE A 13 -3.03 -3.01 -11.05
N HIS A 14 -3.70 -2.03 -10.43
CA HIS A 14 -5.13 -2.03 -10.14
C HIS A 14 -6.02 -1.67 -11.34
N GLU A 15 -5.46 -1.39 -12.52
CA GLU A 15 -6.21 -1.09 -13.75
C GLU A 15 -6.19 -2.29 -14.72
N SER A 16 -6.35 -3.52 -14.23
CA SER A 16 -6.54 -4.70 -15.09
C SER A 16 -8.01 -4.85 -15.49
N GLU A 17 -8.25 -5.46 -16.66
CA GLU A 17 -9.61 -5.64 -17.23
C GLU A 17 -10.59 -6.36 -16.28
N GLY A 18 -10.08 -7.20 -15.36
CA GLY A 18 -10.89 -7.95 -14.39
C GLY A 18 -11.37 -7.17 -13.15
N ILE A 19 -11.02 -5.89 -13.00
CA ILE A 19 -11.25 -5.13 -11.76
C ILE A 19 -12.63 -4.44 -11.71
N LEU A 20 -13.33 -4.31 -12.84
CA LEU A 20 -14.67 -3.73 -12.85
C LEU A 20 -15.67 -4.65 -12.13
N LYS A 21 -16.10 -4.22 -10.94
CA LYS A 21 -17.23 -4.82 -10.22
C LYS A 21 -18.54 -4.37 -10.88
N GLY A 22 -19.55 -5.24 -10.86
CA GLY A 22 -20.88 -5.00 -11.44
C GLY A 22 -21.70 -3.94 -10.70
N SER A 23 -22.94 -4.26 -10.31
CA SER A 23 -23.82 -3.32 -9.59
C SER A 23 -23.18 -2.82 -8.28
N GLY A 24 -23.19 -1.51 -8.04
CA GLY A 24 -22.66 -0.91 -6.80
C GLY A 24 -21.94 0.42 -7.08
N LYS A 25 -21.17 0.90 -6.09
CA LYS A 25 -20.28 2.05 -6.26
C LYS A 25 -18.84 1.65 -5.94
N THR A 26 -17.92 2.02 -6.81
CA THR A 26 -16.48 1.77 -6.64
C THR A 26 -15.75 3.10 -6.47
N TYR A 27 -14.91 3.17 -5.45
CA TYR A 27 -14.02 4.30 -5.19
C TYR A 27 -12.59 3.75 -5.23
N LEU A 28 -11.77 4.30 -6.11
CA LEU A 28 -10.41 3.84 -6.34
C LEU A 28 -9.41 4.94 -5.99
N VAL A 29 -8.15 4.54 -5.84
CA VAL A 29 -7.01 5.45 -5.90
C VAL A 29 -7.08 6.30 -7.18
N SER A 30 -6.64 7.54 -7.07
CA SER A 30 -6.54 8.49 -8.18
C SER A 30 -5.09 8.92 -8.34
N GLY A 31 -4.58 8.92 -9.57
CA GLY A 31 -3.17 9.20 -9.85
C GLY A 31 -2.31 7.94 -9.91
N ASN A 32 -1.08 8.12 -10.40
CA ASN A 32 -0.22 7.00 -10.78
C ASN A 32 0.67 6.50 -9.65
N TYR A 33 0.86 5.20 -9.51
CA TYR A 33 1.83 4.60 -8.59
C TYR A 33 2.54 3.42 -9.25
N GLU A 34 3.71 3.09 -8.71
CA GLU A 34 4.50 1.91 -9.08
C GLU A 34 4.32 0.80 -8.04
N TYR A 35 4.23 -0.44 -8.50
CA TYR A 35 4.07 -1.61 -7.64
C TYR A 35 5.42 -2.08 -7.10
N TYR A 36 5.70 -1.74 -5.84
CA TYR A 36 6.83 -2.28 -5.09
C TYR A 36 6.43 -3.59 -4.40
N HIS A 37 7.28 -4.60 -4.52
CA HIS A 37 7.07 -5.94 -4.00
C HIS A 37 8.40 -6.58 -3.62
N TYR A 38 8.38 -7.76 -3.02
CA TYR A 38 9.60 -8.47 -2.64
C TYR A 38 10.59 -8.62 -3.80
N LEU A 39 11.88 -8.42 -3.49
CA LEU A 39 13.00 -8.55 -4.42
C LEU A 39 12.95 -7.62 -5.66
N CYS A 40 12.04 -6.65 -5.71
CA CYS A 40 11.84 -5.83 -6.90
C CYS A 40 13.05 -4.93 -7.25
N ASP A 41 13.88 -4.62 -6.26
CA ASP A 41 15.12 -3.84 -6.37
C ASP A 41 16.39 -4.69 -6.11
N GLY A 42 16.24 -6.01 -6.05
CA GLY A 42 17.32 -6.96 -5.77
C GLY A 42 17.69 -7.14 -4.29
N PHE A 43 17.06 -6.39 -3.37
CA PHE A 43 17.24 -6.58 -1.93
C PHE A 43 16.32 -7.70 -1.42
N ASP A 44 16.89 -8.69 -0.72
CA ASP A 44 16.12 -9.84 -0.21
C ASP A 44 15.43 -9.54 1.12
N ASP A 45 14.20 -9.07 1.03
CA ASP A 45 13.34 -8.68 2.14
C ASP A 45 12.17 -9.65 2.36
N ARG A 46 12.23 -10.85 1.78
CA ARG A 46 11.18 -11.85 1.91
C ARG A 46 10.94 -12.21 3.38
N GLY A 47 9.68 -12.18 3.79
CA GLY A 47 9.22 -12.56 5.13
C GLY A 47 9.24 -11.44 6.18
N TRP A 48 9.72 -10.24 5.83
CA TRP A 48 9.74 -9.10 6.77
C TRP A 48 9.60 -7.72 6.11
N GLY A 49 9.79 -7.64 4.80
CA GLY A 49 9.83 -6.39 4.04
C GLY A 49 8.49 -5.82 3.60
N CYS A 50 7.38 -6.54 3.81
CA CYS A 50 6.10 -6.20 3.19
C CYS A 50 5.66 -4.76 3.51
N GLY A 51 5.85 -4.32 4.76
CA GLY A 51 5.50 -2.96 5.20
C GLY A 51 6.30 -1.91 4.46
N TYR A 52 7.59 -2.17 4.23
CA TYR A 52 8.47 -1.30 3.45
C TYR A 52 8.03 -1.23 1.99
N ARG A 53 7.68 -2.36 1.35
CA ARG A 53 7.24 -2.38 -0.05
C ARG A 53 5.89 -1.68 -0.24
N THR A 54 4.98 -1.82 0.73
CA THR A 54 3.72 -1.07 0.74
C THR A 54 3.98 0.43 0.88
N LEU A 55 4.89 0.83 1.77
CA LEU A 55 5.33 2.22 1.92
C LEU A 55 5.98 2.75 0.63
N GLN A 56 6.87 1.99 -0.01
CA GLN A 56 7.49 2.39 -1.27
C GLN A 56 6.46 2.59 -2.40
N THR A 57 5.42 1.73 -2.44
CA THR A 57 4.28 1.91 -3.34
C THR A 57 3.58 3.25 -3.07
N ILE A 58 3.31 3.59 -1.80
CA ILE A 58 2.72 4.89 -1.41
C ILE A 58 3.66 6.05 -1.76
N CYS A 59 4.96 5.94 -1.47
CA CYS A 59 5.97 6.93 -1.81
C CYS A 59 6.02 7.20 -3.32
N SER A 60 5.94 6.15 -4.15
CA SER A 60 5.91 6.31 -5.62
C SER A 60 4.69 7.12 -6.06
N TRP A 61 3.54 6.91 -5.41
CA TRP A 61 2.36 7.72 -5.63
C TRP A 61 2.58 9.18 -5.21
N MET A 62 3.23 9.42 -4.07
CA MET A 62 3.55 10.79 -3.63
C MET A 62 4.46 11.51 -4.63
N THR A 63 5.54 10.86 -5.06
CA THR A 63 6.47 11.41 -6.06
C THR A 63 5.75 11.75 -7.36
N ASN A 64 4.91 10.84 -7.87
CA ASN A 64 4.22 11.01 -9.15
C ASN A 64 3.11 12.06 -9.11
N ASN A 65 2.46 12.27 -7.97
CA ASN A 65 1.21 13.03 -7.92
C ASN A 65 1.26 14.29 -7.05
N HIS A 66 2.22 14.40 -6.14
CA HIS A 66 2.34 15.55 -5.24
C HIS A 66 3.40 16.57 -5.68
N GLY A 67 4.09 16.34 -6.80
CA GLY A 67 5.08 17.28 -7.34
C GLY A 67 6.30 17.44 -6.43
N CYS A 68 6.66 16.38 -5.71
CA CYS A 68 7.84 16.33 -4.86
C CYS A 68 8.97 15.63 -5.63
N GLU A 69 10.16 16.24 -5.68
CA GLU A 69 11.36 15.62 -6.30
C GLU A 69 11.98 14.52 -5.41
N THR A 70 11.36 14.24 -4.26
CA THR A 70 11.76 13.13 -3.37
C THR A 70 11.65 11.80 -4.12
N LYS A 71 12.79 11.10 -4.17
CA LYS A 71 12.86 9.74 -4.70
C LYS A 71 12.21 8.77 -3.69
N VAL A 72 11.68 7.67 -4.21
CA VAL A 72 11.22 6.57 -3.35
C VAL A 72 12.40 6.03 -2.53
N PRO A 73 12.33 6.03 -1.19
CA PRO A 73 13.43 5.60 -0.34
C PRO A 73 13.63 4.08 -0.42
N SER A 74 14.87 3.64 -0.32
CA SER A 74 15.24 2.24 -0.07
C SER A 74 14.84 1.78 1.32
N ILE A 75 14.82 0.47 1.55
CA ILE A 75 14.57 -0.11 2.89
C ILE A 75 15.56 0.44 3.93
N THR A 76 16.84 0.58 3.56
CA THR A 76 17.85 1.13 4.47
C THR A 76 17.58 2.59 4.81
N GLU A 77 17.23 3.43 3.83
CA GLU A 77 16.87 4.83 4.10
C GLU A 77 15.61 4.94 4.96
N ILE A 78 14.61 4.07 4.76
CA ILE A 78 13.43 4.00 5.65
C ILE A 78 13.85 3.70 7.10
N GLN A 79 14.75 2.75 7.30
CA GLN A 79 15.26 2.42 8.64
C GLN A 79 16.05 3.59 9.25
N GLU A 80 16.86 4.29 8.45
CA GLU A 80 17.60 5.48 8.88
C GLU A 80 16.66 6.60 9.32
N ILE A 81 15.58 6.83 8.58
CA ILE A 81 14.55 7.81 8.93
C ILE A 81 13.92 7.47 10.28
N LEU A 82 13.52 6.22 10.49
CA LEU A 82 12.89 5.80 11.76
C LEU A 82 13.84 5.92 12.97
N VAL A 83 15.13 5.67 12.76
CA VAL A 83 16.15 5.92 13.79
C VAL A 83 16.37 7.42 14.03
N GLN A 84 16.38 8.23 12.97
CA GLN A 84 16.52 9.69 13.07
C GLN A 84 15.34 10.34 13.81
N LEU A 85 14.13 9.80 13.65
CA LEU A 85 12.93 10.23 14.35
C LEU A 85 12.84 9.73 15.79
N GLU A 86 13.85 8.99 16.27
CA GLU A 86 13.88 8.37 17.61
C GLU A 86 12.75 7.36 17.89
N ASP A 87 12.02 6.92 16.85
CA ASP A 87 11.01 5.86 16.96
C ASP A 87 11.65 4.48 17.14
N LYS A 88 12.81 4.26 16.49
CA LYS A 88 13.57 3.01 16.57
C LYS A 88 14.98 3.22 17.13
N PRO A 89 15.52 2.23 17.88
CA PRO A 89 16.90 2.29 18.34
C PRO A 89 17.88 2.12 17.16
N LYS A 90 19.13 2.57 17.32
CA LYS A 90 20.18 2.42 16.29
C LYS A 90 20.40 0.98 15.81
N THR A 91 20.08 -0.01 16.65
CA THR A 91 20.16 -1.45 16.31
C THR A 91 19.13 -1.88 15.26
N PHE A 92 18.10 -1.07 15.00
CA PHE A 92 17.11 -1.30 13.95
C PHE A 92 17.70 -1.15 12.54
N LEU A 93 18.74 -0.32 12.40
CA LEU A 93 19.41 -0.09 11.12
C LEU A 93 20.04 -1.39 10.59
N LYS A 94 19.75 -1.72 9.33
CA LYS A 94 20.15 -2.98 8.66
C LYS A 94 19.61 -4.25 9.33
N SER A 95 18.65 -4.11 10.24
CA SER A 95 17.93 -5.26 10.77
C SER A 95 16.94 -5.82 9.75
N ARG A 96 16.36 -6.98 10.06
CA ARG A 96 15.24 -7.58 9.32
C ARG A 96 13.91 -7.41 10.05
N GLN A 97 13.79 -6.36 10.86
CA GLN A 97 12.56 -6.09 11.59
C GLN A 97 11.51 -5.48 10.65
N TRP A 98 10.26 -5.92 10.80
CA TRP A 98 9.12 -5.40 10.05
C TRP A 98 8.72 -3.99 10.54
N ILE A 99 7.94 -3.28 9.72
CA ILE A 99 7.31 -2.00 10.08
C ILE A 99 5.80 -2.08 9.86
N GLY A 100 5.04 -1.32 10.63
CA GLY A 100 3.59 -1.26 10.56
C GLY A 100 3.06 0.10 10.09
N SER A 101 1.75 0.26 10.20
CA SER A 101 1.03 1.46 9.75
C SER A 101 1.48 2.74 10.45
N PHE A 102 1.94 2.66 11.70
CA PHE A 102 2.44 3.80 12.45
C PHE A 102 3.80 4.28 11.93
N GLU A 103 4.77 3.38 11.76
CA GLU A 103 6.07 3.73 11.17
C GLU A 103 5.92 4.27 9.75
N VAL A 104 4.99 3.71 8.97
CA VAL A 104 4.66 4.23 7.63
C VAL A 104 4.12 5.65 7.69
N CYS A 105 3.26 5.98 8.66
CA CYS A 105 2.82 7.37 8.89
C CYS A 105 4.00 8.30 9.17
N LEU A 106 4.91 7.92 10.06
CA LEU A 106 6.07 8.73 10.43
C LEU A 106 6.98 9.03 9.24
N VAL A 107 7.23 8.02 8.39
CA VAL A 107 8.10 8.19 7.22
C VAL A 107 7.43 9.06 6.15
N ILE A 108 6.12 8.90 5.93
CA ILE A 108 5.36 9.75 4.99
C ILE A 108 5.40 11.21 5.45
N ASP A 109 5.12 11.46 6.72
CA ASP A 109 5.16 12.81 7.32
C ASP A 109 6.55 13.43 7.15
N LYS A 110 7.61 12.70 7.51
CA LYS A 110 8.99 13.17 7.42
C LYS A 110 9.45 13.50 5.99
N LEU A 111 9.05 12.71 5.00
CA LEU A 111 9.52 12.85 3.62
C LEU A 111 8.70 13.83 2.79
N TYR A 112 7.40 13.94 3.05
CA TYR A 112 6.48 14.67 2.19
C TYR A 112 5.69 15.76 2.90
N ASP A 113 5.81 15.91 4.22
CA ASP A 113 5.02 16.85 5.04
C ASP A 113 3.51 16.61 4.86
N ILE A 114 3.12 15.33 4.83
CA ILE A 114 1.73 14.90 4.60
C ILE A 114 1.19 14.19 5.83
N PRO A 115 0.11 14.70 6.44
CA PRO A 115 -0.51 14.05 7.57
C PRO A 115 -1.21 12.75 7.12
N CYS A 116 -1.12 11.72 7.94
CA CYS A 116 -1.86 10.48 7.75
C CYS A 116 -2.91 10.30 8.85
N LYS A 117 -4.06 9.71 8.50
CA LYS A 117 -5.04 9.23 9.48
C LYS A 117 -4.78 7.76 9.79
N ILE A 118 -4.53 7.44 11.06
CA ILE A 118 -4.49 6.04 11.53
C ILE A 118 -5.90 5.60 11.92
N VAL A 119 -6.32 4.44 11.42
CA VAL A 119 -7.59 3.80 11.78
C VAL A 119 -7.28 2.42 12.36
N HIS A 120 -7.73 2.18 13.58
CA HIS A 120 -7.60 0.89 14.26
C HIS A 120 -8.93 0.13 14.20
N VAL A 121 -8.85 -1.15 13.86
CA VAL A 121 -9.96 -2.10 13.86
C VAL A 121 -9.52 -3.29 14.71
N ASN A 122 -10.21 -3.56 15.82
CA ASN A 122 -9.74 -4.55 16.80
C ASN A 122 -9.95 -5.99 16.30
N HIS A 123 -11.00 -6.22 15.52
CA HIS A 123 -11.39 -7.53 14.99
C HIS A 123 -11.76 -7.43 13.51
N GLY A 124 -11.45 -8.44 12.71
CA GLY A 124 -11.69 -8.41 11.26
C GLY A 124 -13.16 -8.29 10.87
N ASP A 125 -14.07 -8.79 11.70
CA ASP A 125 -15.52 -8.62 11.51
C ASP A 125 -16.00 -7.18 11.76
N GLU A 126 -15.21 -6.35 12.45
CA GLU A 126 -15.46 -4.91 12.63
C GLU A 126 -15.05 -4.06 11.41
N LEU A 127 -14.44 -4.64 10.37
CA LEU A 127 -14.07 -3.88 9.15
C LEU A 127 -15.26 -3.17 8.50
N GLN A 128 -16.48 -3.70 8.69
CA GLN A 128 -17.70 -3.06 8.21
C GLN A 128 -17.92 -1.65 8.82
N THR A 129 -17.40 -1.41 10.02
CA THR A 129 -17.56 -0.12 10.74
C THR A 129 -16.76 1.02 10.11
N ILE A 130 -15.74 0.71 9.32
CA ILE A 130 -14.84 1.71 8.71
C ILE A 130 -15.13 1.97 7.23
N VAL A 131 -16.20 1.38 6.68
CA VAL A 131 -16.56 1.52 5.26
C VAL A 131 -16.74 2.99 4.87
N ASP A 132 -17.49 3.77 5.65
CA ASP A 132 -17.70 5.19 5.36
C ASP A 132 -16.39 6.00 5.42
N VAL A 133 -15.47 5.61 6.31
CA VAL A 133 -14.14 6.23 6.41
C VAL A 133 -13.33 5.98 5.14
N LEU A 134 -13.35 4.75 4.62
CA LEU A 134 -12.64 4.37 3.40
C LEU A 134 -13.28 4.99 2.14
N VAL A 135 -14.60 4.97 2.04
CA VAL A 135 -15.34 5.62 0.94
C VAL A 135 -15.00 7.11 0.90
N ASN A 136 -15.13 7.81 2.03
CA ASN A 136 -14.81 9.24 2.11
C ASN A 136 -13.32 9.51 1.83
N HIS A 137 -12.42 8.60 2.21
CA HIS A 137 -11.00 8.75 1.90
C HIS A 137 -10.72 8.66 0.40
N PHE A 138 -11.21 7.62 -0.29
CA PHE A 138 -10.98 7.46 -1.72
C PHE A 138 -11.71 8.53 -2.55
N ASP A 139 -12.89 8.97 -2.12
CA ASP A 139 -13.63 10.05 -2.77
C ASP A 139 -12.96 11.42 -2.59
N LYS A 140 -12.52 11.75 -1.36
CA LYS A 140 -11.95 13.06 -1.04
C LYS A 140 -10.48 13.18 -1.45
N PHE A 141 -9.68 12.16 -1.19
CA PHE A 141 -8.21 12.17 -1.31
C PHE A 141 -7.72 11.28 -2.45
N GLY A 142 -8.18 10.03 -2.47
CA GLY A 142 -7.81 9.07 -3.52
C GLY A 142 -6.34 8.65 -3.49
N SER A 143 -5.66 8.72 -2.33
CA SER A 143 -4.32 8.17 -2.16
C SER A 143 -4.36 6.67 -1.82
N PRO A 144 -3.29 5.90 -2.07
CA PRO A 144 -3.19 4.52 -1.61
C PRO A 144 -3.19 4.43 -0.08
N VAL A 145 -3.77 3.36 0.47
CA VAL A 145 -3.83 3.09 1.91
C VAL A 145 -2.96 1.87 2.24
N MET A 146 -2.16 1.94 3.32
CA MET A 146 -1.56 0.73 3.89
C MET A 146 -2.53 0.10 4.88
N MET A 147 -2.67 -1.22 4.83
CA MET A 147 -3.36 -2.03 5.84
C MET A 147 -2.39 -3.07 6.38
N GLY A 148 -2.05 -2.99 7.66
CA GLY A 148 -1.28 -4.00 8.40
C GLY A 148 -2.19 -4.83 9.29
N GLY A 149 -1.90 -6.13 9.42
CA GLY A 149 -2.53 -7.03 10.38
C GLY A 149 -1.48 -7.75 11.24
N ASP A 150 -1.93 -8.32 12.35
CA ASP A 150 -1.07 -9.01 13.33
C ASP A 150 -0.85 -10.47 12.95
N ILE A 151 -1.93 -11.26 12.99
CA ILE A 151 -1.90 -12.71 12.82
C ILE A 151 -1.55 -13.08 11.37
N ASP A 152 -1.94 -12.23 10.41
CA ASP A 152 -1.57 -12.44 9.01
C ASP A 152 -0.15 -11.95 8.67
N ALA A 153 0.52 -11.25 9.60
CA ALA A 153 1.87 -10.68 9.49
C ALA A 153 2.15 -10.04 8.12
N SER A 154 1.12 -9.49 7.49
CA SER A 154 1.13 -9.18 6.06
C SER A 154 0.53 -7.80 5.86
N SER A 155 1.39 -6.81 5.66
CA SER A 155 0.94 -5.53 5.15
C SER A 155 0.47 -5.68 3.70
N LYS A 156 -0.58 -4.95 3.35
CA LYS A 156 -1.12 -4.90 1.99
C LYS A 156 -1.45 -3.47 1.61
N GLY A 157 -1.35 -3.15 0.33
CA GLY A 157 -1.88 -1.91 -0.22
C GLY A 157 -3.37 -2.04 -0.48
N ILE A 158 -4.16 -1.06 -0.08
CA ILE A 158 -5.58 -0.95 -0.42
C ILE A 158 -5.71 0.19 -1.44
N MET A 159 -6.11 -0.18 -2.66
CA MET A 159 -6.22 0.73 -3.81
C MET A 159 -7.65 1.13 -4.12
N GLY A 160 -8.62 0.66 -3.33
CA GLY A 160 -10.00 1.05 -3.49
C GLY A 160 -10.97 0.22 -2.64
N ILE A 161 -12.23 0.63 -2.70
CA ILE A 161 -13.37 0.00 -2.05
C ILE A 161 -14.54 -0.09 -3.03
N HIS A 162 -15.19 -1.24 -3.06
CA HIS A 162 -16.43 -1.45 -3.79
C HIS A 162 -17.56 -1.73 -2.80
N VAL A 163 -18.62 -0.92 -2.87
CA VAL A 163 -19.83 -1.06 -2.06
C VAL A 163 -20.93 -1.58 -2.97
N GLY A 164 -21.16 -2.89 -2.89
CA GLY A 164 -22.21 -3.59 -3.61
C GLY A 164 -23.52 -3.66 -2.82
N PRO A 165 -24.61 -4.16 -3.43
CA PRO A 165 -25.90 -4.31 -2.76
C PRO A 165 -25.90 -5.33 -1.61
N ARG A 166 -24.98 -6.30 -1.62
CA ARG A 166 -24.93 -7.43 -0.68
C ARG A 166 -23.63 -7.53 0.10
N ASP A 167 -22.55 -7.00 -0.44
CA ASP A 167 -21.21 -7.10 0.14
C ASP A 167 -20.38 -5.85 -0.14
N VAL A 168 -19.36 -5.69 0.70
CA VAL A 168 -18.32 -4.68 0.53
C VAL A 168 -16.98 -5.40 0.33
N SER A 169 -16.17 -4.90 -0.60
CA SER A 169 -14.86 -5.46 -0.92
C SER A 169 -13.78 -4.38 -0.95
N LEU A 170 -12.57 -4.74 -0.54
CA LEU A 170 -11.37 -3.92 -0.70
C LEU A 170 -10.54 -4.41 -1.88
N LEU A 171 -9.98 -3.49 -2.67
CA LEU A 171 -9.04 -3.82 -3.72
C LEU A 171 -7.64 -3.90 -3.13
N VAL A 172 -7.19 -5.13 -2.93
CA VAL A 172 -5.94 -5.49 -2.27
C VAL A 172 -4.84 -5.62 -3.31
N VAL A 173 -3.70 -4.98 -3.04
CA VAL A 173 -2.41 -5.17 -3.73
C VAL A 173 -1.44 -5.80 -2.73
N ASP A 174 -0.99 -7.00 -3.04
CA ASP A 174 -0.17 -7.83 -2.16
C ASP A 174 1.33 -7.66 -2.48
N PRO A 175 2.14 -7.06 -1.59
CA PRO A 175 3.57 -6.82 -1.86
C PRO A 175 4.45 -8.09 -1.80
N HIS A 176 3.88 -9.27 -1.52
CA HIS A 176 4.65 -10.50 -1.34
C HIS A 176 5.05 -11.17 -2.66
N TYR A 177 4.68 -10.59 -3.81
CA TYR A 177 5.01 -11.14 -5.12
C TYR A 177 6.52 -11.30 -5.29
N VAL A 178 6.93 -12.51 -5.67
CA VAL A 178 8.29 -12.83 -6.10
C VAL A 178 8.19 -13.50 -7.46
N GLY A 179 8.57 -12.79 -8.51
CA GLY A 179 8.55 -13.37 -9.85
C GLY A 179 9.07 -12.40 -10.90
N LYS A 180 9.12 -12.92 -12.13
CA LYS A 180 9.62 -12.20 -13.31
C LYS A 180 8.51 -11.72 -14.24
N GLU A 181 7.30 -12.24 -14.06
CA GLU A 181 6.16 -11.93 -14.91
C GLU A 181 5.63 -10.53 -14.55
N LYS A 182 5.40 -9.72 -15.58
CA LYS A 182 5.11 -8.29 -15.41
C LYS A 182 3.89 -7.88 -16.22
N THR A 183 2.80 -8.62 -16.12
CA THR A 183 1.52 -8.20 -16.70
C THR A 183 0.49 -7.98 -15.60
N LYS A 184 -0.38 -6.98 -15.77
CA LYS A 184 -1.43 -6.68 -14.80
C LYS A 184 -2.43 -7.85 -14.72
N GLU A 185 -2.66 -8.51 -15.85
CA GLU A 185 -3.52 -9.68 -16.02
C GLU A 185 -3.00 -10.86 -15.19
N PHE A 186 -1.70 -11.18 -15.32
CA PHE A 186 -1.10 -12.24 -14.51
C PHE A 186 -1.21 -11.95 -13.01
N LEU A 187 -0.92 -10.71 -12.60
CA LEU A 187 -0.99 -10.33 -11.20
C LEU A 187 -2.42 -10.48 -10.65
N PHE A 188 -3.42 -10.15 -11.46
CA PHE A 188 -4.83 -10.31 -11.13
C PHE A 188 -5.24 -11.79 -11.07
N ASP A 189 -4.94 -12.57 -12.11
CA ASP A 189 -5.29 -13.99 -12.23
C ASP A 189 -4.65 -14.85 -11.12
N LYS A 190 -3.47 -14.45 -10.63
CA LYS A 190 -2.80 -15.09 -9.50
C LYS A 190 -3.19 -14.54 -8.13
N GLY A 191 -4.04 -13.52 -8.08
CA GLY A 191 -4.56 -12.94 -6.85
C GLY A 191 -3.60 -12.02 -6.09
N TRP A 192 -2.52 -11.55 -6.74
CA TRP A 192 -1.64 -10.50 -6.20
C TRP A 192 -2.33 -9.12 -6.22
N VAL A 193 -3.26 -8.95 -7.16
CA VAL A 193 -4.25 -7.86 -7.15
C VAL A 193 -5.62 -8.49 -7.13
N LYS A 194 -6.42 -8.22 -6.11
CA LYS A 194 -7.74 -8.85 -5.99
C LYS A 194 -8.73 -8.00 -5.22
N TRP A 195 -10.00 -8.17 -5.54
CA TRP A 195 -11.08 -7.75 -4.66
C TRP A 195 -11.29 -8.79 -3.57
N GLN A 196 -11.09 -8.41 -2.31
CA GLN A 196 -11.34 -9.24 -1.15
C GLN A 196 -12.56 -8.72 -0.39
N ARG A 197 -13.57 -9.56 -0.15
CA ARG A 197 -14.74 -9.15 0.63
C ARG A 197 -14.33 -8.93 2.09
N LEU A 198 -14.99 -7.99 2.78
CA LEU A 198 -14.70 -7.74 4.20
C LEU A 198 -14.85 -9.01 5.05
N THR A 199 -15.81 -9.88 4.72
CA THR A 199 -16.04 -11.16 5.39
C THR A 199 -14.95 -12.21 5.15
N ASP A 200 -14.10 -12.02 4.14
CA ASP A 200 -12.99 -12.93 3.83
C ASP A 200 -11.69 -12.55 4.57
N PHE A 201 -11.68 -11.43 5.30
CA PHE A 201 -10.59 -11.09 6.23
C PHE A 201 -10.71 -11.91 7.52
N LEU A 202 -9.58 -12.12 8.20
CA LEU A 202 -9.53 -12.96 9.38
C LEU A 202 -10.18 -12.24 10.57
N SER A 203 -11.33 -12.75 11.03
CA SER A 203 -12.12 -12.13 12.10
C SER A 203 -11.34 -11.98 13.41
N SER A 204 -10.45 -12.92 13.74
CA SER A 204 -9.65 -12.90 14.96
C SER A 204 -8.43 -11.95 14.91
N SER A 205 -8.15 -11.32 13.76
CA SER A 205 -7.03 -10.40 13.62
C SER A 205 -7.48 -8.95 13.85
N PHE A 206 -6.60 -8.13 14.41
CA PHE A 206 -6.75 -6.68 14.30
C PHE A 206 -6.19 -6.18 12.96
N TYR A 207 -6.61 -4.99 12.57
CA TYR A 207 -6.11 -4.27 11.39
C TYR A 207 -5.82 -2.80 11.72
N ASN A 208 -4.63 -2.34 11.32
CA ASN A 208 -4.25 -0.94 11.37
C ASN A 208 -4.14 -0.39 9.96
N LEU A 209 -4.84 0.71 9.68
CA LEU A 209 -4.80 1.36 8.38
C LEU A 209 -4.11 2.73 8.50
N CYS A 210 -3.22 3.02 7.56
CA CYS A 210 -2.61 4.34 7.39
C CYS A 210 -3.13 4.99 6.11
N LEU A 211 -3.85 6.10 6.27
CA LEU A 211 -4.57 6.81 5.21
C LEU A 211 -3.95 8.21 4.99
N PRO A 212 -3.05 8.39 4.01
CA PRO A 212 -2.45 9.69 3.71
C PRO A 212 -3.50 10.74 3.30
N GLN A 213 -3.50 11.94 3.88
CA GLN A 213 -4.58 12.93 3.65
C GLN A 213 -4.21 13.92 2.54
N VAL A 214 -3.98 13.42 1.32
CA VAL A 214 -3.49 14.21 0.18
C VAL A 214 -4.19 13.84 -1.12
N LYS A 215 -4.36 14.82 -2.01
CA LYS A 215 -4.92 14.63 -3.36
C LYS A 215 -3.81 14.61 -4.40
N ALA A 216 -4.02 13.85 -5.48
CA ALA A 216 -3.19 14.00 -6.68
C ALA A 216 -3.34 15.40 -7.28
N ARG A 217 -2.23 16.08 -7.60
CA ARG A 217 -2.23 17.44 -8.19
C ARG A 217 -2.74 17.46 -9.63
N SER A 218 -2.74 16.32 -10.32
CA SER A 218 -3.24 16.20 -11.69
C SER A 218 -3.87 14.84 -11.93
N LYS A 219 -5.20 14.82 -12.15
CA LYS A 219 -5.70 14.06 -13.30
C LYS A 219 -5.19 14.85 -14.51
N ALA A 220 -4.18 14.34 -15.20
CA ALA A 220 -4.06 14.71 -16.61
C ALA A 220 -5.36 14.20 -17.23
N SER A 221 -6.27 15.12 -17.50
CA SER A 221 -7.48 14.92 -18.29
C SER A 221 -7.15 14.35 -19.67
#